data_AF-D8FWV3-F1
#
_entry.id   AF-D8FWV3-F1
#
_cell.length_a   1.000
_cell.length_b   1.000
_cell.length_c   1.000
_cell.angle_alpha   90.00
_cell.angle_beta   90.00
_cell.angle_gamma   90.00
#
_symmetry.space_group_name_H-M   'P 1'
#
loop_
_entity.id
_entity.type
_entity.pdbx_description
1 polymer ?
#
loop_
_entity_poly.entity_id
_entity_poly.type
_entity_poly.pdbx_seq_one_letter_code
_entity_poly.pdbx_strand_id
1 'polypeptide(L)'
;MEPSYIQKSQELYNLAEPEYERYYYNEDSGGFVLLHQGHNTNHSELFVALVFARLGRRVKLLSEQAPSGVKTPDAEIDGEIWEFKELSAEAVNIGNAFQRGVAIAKKRAPNLGYHINTTVEIKEVNKGLARALVWDTEKLLKRIELIFNDGTVQTLTREELDRGQNFR
;
A
#
# COMPACT_ATOMS: atom_id res chain seq x y z
N MET A 1 6.29 6.79 31.65
CA MET A 1 5.32 5.93 30.93
C MET A 1 5.38 6.37 29.49
N GLU A 2 5.63 5.44 28.56
CA GLU A 2 5.53 5.72 27.13
C GLU A 2 4.09 6.17 26.82
N PRO A 3 3.88 7.20 25.97
CA PRO A 3 2.54 7.55 25.50
C PRO A 3 1.86 6.32 24.90
N SER A 4 0.56 6.18 25.13
CA SER A 4 -0.23 5.16 24.41
C SER A 4 -0.06 5.36 22.90
N TYR A 5 -0.16 4.28 22.12
CA TYR A 5 0.00 4.34 20.66
C TYR A 5 -0.84 5.47 20.03
N ILE A 6 -2.07 5.65 20.52
CA ILE A 6 -3.02 6.67 20.08
C ILE A 6 -2.51 8.08 20.40
N GLN A 7 -2.02 8.33 21.62
CA GLN A 7 -1.44 9.62 21.99
C GLN A 7 -0.24 9.98 21.10
N LYS A 8 0.67 9.03 20.88
CA LYS A 8 1.82 9.25 19.98
C LYS A 8 1.36 9.50 18.54
N SER A 9 0.34 8.80 18.06
CA SER A 9 -0.25 9.06 16.75
C SER A 9 -0.85 10.46 16.65
N GLN A 10 -1.55 10.91 17.69
CA GLN A 10 -2.15 12.23 17.74
C GLN A 10 -1.09 13.33 17.72
N GLU A 11 -0.02 13.16 18.48
CA GLU A 11 1.14 14.06 18.48
C GLU A 11 1.77 14.14 17.08
N LEU A 12 2.08 13.00 16.46
CA LEU A 12 2.64 12.95 15.10
C LEU A 12 1.72 13.61 14.06
N TYR A 13 0.42 13.39 14.18
CA TYR A 13 -0.57 13.99 13.28
C TYR A 13 -0.64 15.51 13.48
N ASN A 14 -0.61 15.99 14.72
CA ASN A 14 -0.68 17.42 15.04
C ASN A 14 0.63 18.17 14.72
N LEU A 15 1.76 17.48 14.77
CA LEU A 15 3.09 17.98 14.42
C LEU A 15 3.48 17.65 12.98
N ALA A 16 2.50 17.42 12.10
CA ALA A 16 2.74 17.20 10.68
C ALA A 16 3.60 18.33 10.09
N GLU A 17 4.58 17.94 9.27
CA GLU A 17 5.49 18.89 8.61
C GLU A 17 4.68 19.82 7.67
N PRO A 18 5.11 21.08 7.44
CA PRO A 18 4.33 22.07 6.69
C PRO A 18 3.90 21.67 5.28
N GLU A 19 4.66 20.77 4.64
CA GLU A 19 4.39 20.19 3.33
C GLU A 19 3.29 19.10 3.34
N TYR A 20 2.79 18.70 4.51
CA TYR A 20 1.71 17.72 4.64
C TYR A 20 0.39 18.37 5.03
N GLU A 21 -0.65 18.01 4.31
CA GLU A 21 -2.04 18.22 4.69
C GLU A 21 -2.50 17.09 5.63
N ARG A 22 -3.16 17.48 6.72
CA ARG A 22 -3.79 16.57 7.67
C ARG A 22 -5.14 16.11 7.12
N TYR A 23 -5.14 14.97 6.42
CA TYR A 23 -6.30 14.52 5.64
C TYR A 23 -7.33 13.73 6.46
N TYR A 24 -6.87 12.80 7.32
CA TYR A 24 -7.77 11.94 8.10
C TYR A 24 -7.12 11.51 9.42
N TYR A 25 -7.91 11.39 10.49
CA TYR A 25 -7.50 10.83 11.77
C TYR A 25 -8.61 9.97 12.35
N ASN A 26 -8.27 8.78 12.85
CA ASN A 26 -9.17 7.91 13.60
C ASN A 26 -8.81 7.97 15.08
N GLU A 27 -9.68 8.55 15.90
CA GLU A 27 -9.44 8.74 17.34
C GLU A 27 -9.40 7.41 18.11
N ASP A 28 -10.15 6.40 17.65
CA ASP A 28 -10.27 5.11 18.35
C ASP A 28 -9.03 4.23 18.15
N SER A 29 -8.45 4.25 16.95
CA SER A 29 -7.31 3.40 16.59
C SER A 29 -5.98 4.15 16.57
N GLY A 30 -6.01 5.49 16.50
CA GLY A 30 -4.84 6.32 16.28
C GLY A 30 -4.28 6.23 14.86
N GLY A 31 -4.98 5.61 13.92
CA GLY A 31 -4.56 5.60 12.52
C GLY A 31 -4.85 6.93 11.84
N PHE A 32 -4.03 7.32 10.87
CA PHE A 32 -4.17 8.62 10.21
C PHE A 32 -3.65 8.62 8.78
N VAL A 33 -4.03 9.64 8.01
CA VAL A 33 -3.48 9.96 6.70
C VAL A 33 -2.96 11.40 6.70
N LEU A 34 -1.68 11.54 6.39
CA LEU A 34 -1.04 12.80 5.99
C LEU A 34 -0.79 12.76 4.49
N LEU A 35 -1.17 13.82 3.78
CA LEU A 35 -1.05 13.94 2.33
C LEU A 35 0.01 14.99 1.99
N HIS A 36 1.13 14.59 1.39
CA HIS A 36 2.12 15.56 0.93
C HIS A 36 1.54 16.44 -0.19
N GLN A 37 1.80 17.75 -0.17
CA GLN A 37 1.27 18.73 -1.14
C GLN A 37 1.69 18.43 -2.59
N GLY A 38 2.84 17.79 -2.77
CA GLY A 38 3.35 17.31 -4.08
C GLY A 38 2.89 15.90 -4.48
N HIS A 39 1.96 15.29 -3.74
CA HIS A 39 1.37 14.00 -4.09
C HIS A 39 0.21 14.22 -5.08
N ASN A 40 0.18 13.45 -6.15
CA ASN A 40 -0.93 13.48 -7.10
C ASN A 40 -2.05 12.57 -6.59
N THR A 41 -3.11 13.18 -6.10
CA THR A 41 -4.23 12.44 -5.51
C THR A 41 -5.02 11.69 -6.58
N ASN A 42 -4.75 10.40 -6.74
CA ASN A 42 -5.67 9.50 -7.43
C ASN A 42 -6.60 8.80 -6.41
N HIS A 43 -7.80 8.44 -6.87
CA HIS A 43 -8.84 7.91 -5.99
C HIS A 43 -8.45 6.58 -5.34
N SER A 44 -7.75 5.72 -6.07
CA SER A 44 -7.32 4.40 -5.61
C SER A 44 -6.31 4.49 -4.47
N GLU A 45 -5.28 5.33 -4.59
CA GLU A 45 -4.23 5.50 -3.58
C GLU A 45 -4.80 6.11 -2.30
N LEU A 46 -5.69 7.09 -2.43
CA LEU A 46 -6.37 7.69 -1.29
C LEU A 46 -7.29 6.70 -0.58
N PHE A 47 -8.00 5.86 -1.34
CA PHE A 47 -8.82 4.78 -0.78
C PHE A 47 -7.95 3.79 0.02
N VAL A 48 -6.84 3.32 -0.54
CA VAL A 48 -5.91 2.41 0.14
C VAL A 48 -5.37 3.04 1.42
N ALA A 49 -4.94 4.30 1.37
CA ALA A 49 -4.46 5.03 2.54
C ALA A 49 -5.52 5.11 3.66
N LEU A 50 -6.77 5.40 3.30
CA LEU A 50 -7.87 5.44 4.26
C LEU A 50 -8.20 4.07 4.86
N VAL A 51 -8.13 2.99 4.08
CA VAL A 51 -8.32 1.63 4.62
C VAL A 51 -7.23 1.33 5.65
N PHE A 52 -5.96 1.60 5.34
CA PHE A 52 -4.88 1.42 6.29
C PHE A 52 -5.04 2.25 7.56
N ALA A 53 -5.43 3.52 7.43
CA ALA A 53 -5.68 4.38 8.58
C ALA A 53 -6.87 3.89 9.44
N ARG A 54 -7.92 3.34 8.82
CA ARG A 54 -9.04 2.73 9.56
C ARG A 54 -8.61 1.49 10.34
N LEU A 55 -7.64 0.74 9.83
CA LEU A 55 -6.99 -0.38 10.53
C LEU A 55 -5.98 0.09 11.60
N GLY A 56 -5.90 1.39 11.87
CA GLY A 56 -5.04 1.95 12.91
C GLY A 56 -3.63 2.30 12.46
N ARG A 57 -3.29 2.17 11.18
CA ARG A 57 -1.94 2.47 10.69
C ARG A 57 -1.73 3.97 10.46
N ARG A 58 -0.48 4.42 10.62
CA ARG A 58 -0.06 5.80 10.33
C ARG A 58 0.41 5.88 8.89
N VAL A 59 -0.32 6.59 8.04
CA VAL A 59 -0.03 6.70 6.61
C VAL A 59 0.45 8.12 6.28
N LYS A 60 1.61 8.22 5.63
CA LYS A 60 2.08 9.43 4.96
C LYS A 60 2.12 9.15 3.45
N LEU A 61 1.26 9.80 2.67
CA LEU A 61 1.35 9.80 1.21
C LEU A 61 2.47 10.75 0.80
N LEU A 62 3.46 10.24 0.06
CA LEU A 62 4.70 10.96 -0.24
C LEU A 62 4.57 11.79 -1.54
N SER A 63 5.44 12.78 -1.74
CA SER A 63 5.58 13.46 -3.03
C SER A 63 5.71 12.45 -4.18
N GLU A 64 5.22 12.73 -5.39
CA GLU A 64 5.44 11.85 -6.55
C GLU A 64 6.89 11.86 -7.04
N GLN A 65 7.59 12.97 -6.82
CA GLN A 65 8.96 13.16 -7.26
C GLN A 65 9.81 13.71 -6.11
N ALA A 66 11.01 13.14 -5.98
CA ALA A 66 12.07 13.74 -5.20
C ALA A 66 12.59 15.03 -5.89
N PRO A 67 13.29 15.92 -5.17
CA PRO A 67 13.93 17.09 -5.78
C PRO A 67 14.91 16.76 -6.94
N SER A 68 15.42 15.53 -6.98
CA SER A 68 16.25 15.00 -8.07
C SER A 68 15.47 14.63 -9.33
N GLY A 69 14.13 14.76 -9.34
CA GLY A 69 13.24 14.33 -10.43
C GLY A 69 13.00 12.82 -10.48
N VAL A 70 13.55 12.05 -9.53
CA VAL A 70 13.36 10.61 -9.45
C VAL A 70 12.00 10.31 -8.83
N LYS A 71 11.24 9.40 -9.46
CA LYS A 71 9.95 8.95 -8.93
C LYS A 71 10.15 8.28 -7.56
N THR A 72 9.37 8.72 -6.60
CA THR A 72 9.34 8.20 -5.23
C THR A 72 8.23 7.16 -5.05
N PRO A 73 8.34 6.31 -4.01
CA PRO A 73 7.25 5.43 -3.59
C PRO A 73 6.00 6.23 -3.22
N ASP A 74 4.83 5.59 -3.26
CA ASP A 74 3.57 6.28 -3.07
C ASP A 74 3.32 6.64 -1.59
N ALA A 75 3.77 5.81 -0.64
CA ALA A 75 3.51 6.02 0.79
C ALA A 75 4.61 5.52 1.73
N GLU A 76 4.63 6.09 2.94
CA GLU A 76 5.21 5.51 4.14
C GLU A 76 4.07 5.11 5.09
N ILE A 77 4.06 3.85 5.56
CA ILE A 77 3.05 3.34 6.48
C ILE A 77 3.77 2.74 7.69
N ASP A 78 3.52 3.31 8.87
CA ASP A 78 4.19 2.96 10.13
C ASP A 78 5.73 2.93 10.02
N GLY A 79 6.30 3.84 9.21
CA GLY A 79 7.74 3.95 8.98
C GLY A 79 8.29 3.01 7.90
N GLU A 80 7.46 2.19 7.26
CA GLU A 80 7.88 1.35 6.14
C GLU A 80 7.45 1.96 4.80
N ILE A 81 8.22 1.70 3.74
CA ILE A 81 7.93 2.21 2.40
C ILE A 81 6.97 1.28 1.65
N TRP A 82 5.97 1.88 1.00
CA TRP A 82 4.91 1.22 0.25
C TRP A 82 4.76 1.81 -1.14
N GLU A 83 4.47 0.93 -2.09
CA GLU A 83 3.93 1.28 -3.40
C GLU A 83 2.49 0.80 -3.46
N PHE A 84 1.63 1.58 -4.11
CA PHE A 84 0.24 1.24 -4.36
C PHE A 84 0.03 0.91 -5.83
N LYS A 85 -0.85 -0.05 -6.09
CA LYS A 85 -1.28 -0.44 -7.43
C LYS A 85 -2.78 -0.66 -7.44
N GLU A 86 -3.38 -0.42 -8.59
CA GLU A 86 -4.79 -0.69 -8.83
C GLU A 86 -4.96 -1.78 -9.86
N LEU A 87 -5.90 -2.67 -9.61
CA LEU A 87 -6.46 -3.58 -10.60
C LEU A 87 -7.87 -3.09 -10.92
N SER A 88 -7.97 -2.28 -11.98
CA SER A 88 -9.24 -1.68 -12.41
C SER A 88 -10.06 -2.64 -13.28
N ALA A 89 -11.33 -2.30 -13.48
CA ALA A 89 -12.24 -3.04 -14.35
C ALA A 89 -11.82 -3.08 -15.83
N GLU A 90 -10.89 -2.21 -16.26
CA GLU A 90 -10.38 -2.16 -17.63
C GLU A 90 -9.36 -3.29 -17.94
N ALA A 91 -8.94 -4.04 -16.92
CA ALA A 91 -7.97 -5.10 -17.07
C ALA A 91 -8.54 -6.30 -17.85
N VAL A 92 -8.19 -6.39 -19.14
CA VAL A 92 -8.60 -7.50 -20.04
C VAL A 92 -8.12 -8.87 -19.55
N ASN A 93 -6.97 -8.95 -18.88
CA ASN A 93 -6.45 -10.18 -18.29
C ASN A 93 -5.91 -9.90 -16.88
N ILE A 94 -6.68 -10.32 -15.88
CA ILE A 94 -6.41 -10.09 -14.46
C ILE A 94 -5.02 -10.62 -14.05
N GLY A 95 -4.71 -11.87 -14.37
CA GLY A 95 -3.44 -12.48 -13.98
C GLY A 95 -2.22 -11.77 -14.56
N ASN A 96 -2.28 -11.35 -15.83
CA ASN A 96 -1.19 -10.61 -16.47
C ASN A 96 -1.11 -9.15 -15.99
N ALA A 97 -2.24 -8.49 -15.73
CA ALA A 97 -2.27 -7.15 -15.17
C ALA A 97 -1.65 -7.14 -13.77
N PHE A 98 -2.08 -8.06 -12.91
CA PHE A 98 -1.56 -8.22 -11.55
C PHE A 98 -0.07 -8.55 -11.55
N GLN A 99 0.35 -9.54 -12.37
CA GLN A 99 1.76 -9.92 -12.51
C GLN A 99 2.66 -8.73 -12.89
N ARG A 100 2.24 -7.94 -13.88
CA ARG A 100 2.99 -6.75 -14.32
C ARG A 100 3.03 -5.68 -13.23
N GLY A 101 1.89 -5.44 -12.57
CA GLY A 101 1.81 -4.48 -11.45
C GLY A 101 2.79 -4.82 -10.34
N VAL A 102 2.80 -6.07 -9.87
CA VAL A 102 3.73 -6.55 -8.84
C VAL A 102 5.19 -6.44 -9.30
N ALA A 103 5.48 -6.87 -10.53
CA ALA A 103 6.85 -6.87 -11.06
C ALA A 103 7.46 -5.46 -11.17
N ILE A 104 6.63 -4.44 -11.42
CA ILE A 104 7.04 -3.03 -11.44
C ILE A 104 7.13 -2.48 -10.02
N ALA A 105 6.10 -2.67 -9.20
CA ALA A 105 5.97 -2.07 -7.88
C ALA A 105 7.10 -2.49 -6.92
N LYS A 106 7.47 -3.77 -6.92
CA LYS A 106 8.52 -4.31 -6.02
C LYS A 106 9.90 -3.67 -6.23
N LYS A 107 10.14 -3.02 -7.37
CA LYS A 107 11.40 -2.30 -7.65
C LYS A 107 11.43 -0.92 -7.00
N ARG A 108 10.27 -0.40 -6.57
CA ARG A 108 10.10 0.92 -5.94
C ARG A 108 9.97 0.80 -4.43
N ALA A 109 9.23 -0.21 -3.96
CA ALA A 109 9.00 -0.42 -2.55
C ALA A 109 9.04 -1.91 -2.18
N PRO A 110 9.51 -2.25 -0.97
CA PRO A 110 9.46 -3.62 -0.47
C PRO A 110 8.04 -4.08 -0.11
N ASN A 111 7.13 -3.15 0.19
CA ASN A 111 5.74 -3.45 0.53
C ASN A 111 4.80 -2.94 -0.57
N LEU A 112 3.74 -3.71 -0.83
CA LEU A 112 2.78 -3.42 -1.88
C LEU A 112 1.35 -3.44 -1.36
N GLY A 113 0.62 -2.34 -1.52
CA GLY A 113 -0.84 -2.28 -1.37
C GLY A 113 -1.50 -2.38 -2.73
N TYR A 114 -2.22 -3.47 -3.01
CA TYR A 114 -2.88 -3.69 -4.28
C TYR A 114 -4.40 -3.55 -4.13
N HIS A 115 -4.95 -2.45 -4.63
CA HIS A 115 -6.37 -2.19 -4.67
C HIS A 115 -7.05 -3.05 -5.73
N ILE A 116 -7.94 -3.93 -5.30
CA ILE A 116 -8.76 -4.78 -6.15
C ILE A 116 -10.07 -4.05 -6.46
N ASN A 117 -9.99 -3.08 -7.38
CA ASN A 117 -11.11 -2.23 -7.79
C ASN A 117 -11.94 -2.85 -8.93
N THR A 118 -12.17 -4.16 -8.85
CA THR A 118 -13.00 -4.91 -9.79
C THR A 118 -13.33 -6.28 -9.20
N THR A 119 -14.34 -6.95 -9.76
CA THR A 119 -14.59 -8.35 -9.42
C THR A 119 -13.50 -9.22 -10.03
N VAL A 120 -12.87 -10.06 -9.20
CA VAL A 120 -11.80 -10.95 -9.62
C VAL A 120 -12.01 -12.37 -9.11
N GLU A 121 -11.55 -13.34 -9.88
CA GLU A 121 -11.32 -14.67 -9.34
C GLU A 121 -9.94 -14.70 -8.68
N ILE A 122 -9.89 -14.96 -7.37
CA ILE A 122 -8.63 -14.98 -6.59
C ILE A 122 -7.60 -15.95 -7.18
N LYS A 123 -8.03 -17.02 -7.84
CA LYS A 123 -7.14 -17.95 -8.57
C LYS A 123 -6.31 -17.26 -9.65
N GLU A 124 -6.85 -16.24 -10.34
CA GLU A 124 -6.14 -15.49 -11.38
C GLU A 124 -5.14 -14.51 -10.79
N VAL A 125 -5.49 -13.89 -9.65
CA VAL A 125 -4.57 -13.07 -8.85
C VAL A 125 -3.38 -13.91 -8.37
N ASN A 126 -3.64 -15.08 -7.79
CA ASN A 126 -2.60 -16.01 -7.32
C ASN A 126 -1.70 -16.50 -8.46
N LYS A 127 -2.27 -16.85 -9.64
CA LYS A 127 -1.48 -17.17 -10.84
C LYS A 127 -0.58 -16.01 -11.27
N GLY A 128 -1.10 -14.78 -11.23
CA GLY A 128 -0.34 -13.56 -11.54
C GLY A 128 0.82 -13.34 -10.56
N LEU A 129 0.54 -13.48 -9.25
CA LEU A 129 1.54 -13.35 -8.21
C LEU A 129 2.66 -14.38 -8.34
N ALA A 130 2.31 -15.66 -8.50
CA ALA A 130 3.28 -16.74 -8.66
C ALA A 130 4.23 -16.46 -9.84
N ARG A 131 3.70 -15.99 -10.98
CA ARG A 131 4.52 -15.58 -12.14
C ARG A 131 5.41 -14.37 -11.84
N ALA A 132 4.94 -13.40 -11.06
CA ALA A 132 5.75 -12.24 -10.68
C ALA A 132 6.93 -12.63 -9.76
N LEU A 133 6.73 -13.64 -8.91
CA LEU A 133 7.73 -14.15 -7.98
C LEU A 133 8.83 -14.98 -8.65
N VAL A 134 8.55 -15.63 -9.80
CA VAL A 134 9.59 -16.32 -10.60
C VAL A 134 10.76 -15.39 -10.92
N TRP A 135 10.47 -14.11 -11.17
CA TRP A 135 11.46 -13.08 -11.49
C TRP A 135 11.83 -12.21 -10.29
N ASP A 136 11.56 -12.68 -9.07
CA ASP A 136 11.92 -12.00 -7.81
C ASP A 136 13.11 -12.65 -7.10
N THR A 137 14.18 -12.87 -7.85
CA THR A 137 15.39 -13.57 -7.39
C THR A 137 16.09 -12.85 -6.23
N GLU A 138 16.03 -11.52 -6.21
CA GLU A 138 16.60 -10.68 -5.14
C GLU A 138 15.70 -10.54 -3.91
N LYS A 139 14.51 -11.16 -3.94
CA LYS A 139 13.50 -11.09 -2.88
C LYS A 139 13.13 -9.65 -2.49
N LEU A 140 12.90 -8.81 -3.49
CA LEU A 140 12.59 -7.38 -3.29
C LEU A 140 11.24 -7.21 -2.59
N LEU A 141 10.24 -8.03 -2.96
CA LEU A 141 8.93 -8.00 -2.32
C LEU A 141 9.00 -8.65 -0.93
N LYS A 142 8.69 -7.87 0.12
CA LYS A 142 8.62 -8.29 1.52
C LYS A 142 7.21 -8.56 2.00
N ARG A 143 6.24 -7.78 1.52
CA ARG A 143 4.82 -7.93 1.88
C ARG A 143 3.94 -7.43 0.75
N ILE A 144 2.83 -8.12 0.55
CA ILE A 144 1.77 -7.68 -0.36
C ILE A 144 0.43 -7.79 0.36
N GLU A 145 -0.37 -6.74 0.25
CA GLU A 145 -1.71 -6.67 0.79
C GLU A 145 -2.69 -6.44 -0.35
N LEU A 146 -3.72 -7.30 -0.47
CA LEU A 146 -4.87 -7.04 -1.33
C LEU A 146 -5.89 -6.24 -0.53
N ILE A 147 -6.31 -5.11 -1.07
CA ILE A 147 -7.31 -4.24 -0.47
C ILE A 147 -8.54 -4.26 -1.38
N PHE A 148 -9.66 -4.72 -0.84
CA PHE A 148 -10.93 -4.81 -1.57
C PHE A 148 -11.81 -3.59 -1.31
N ASN A 149 -12.78 -3.35 -2.18
CA ASN A 149 -13.67 -2.18 -2.12
C ASN A 149 -14.52 -2.10 -0.83
N ASP A 150 -14.72 -3.21 -0.14
CA ASP A 150 -15.40 -3.28 1.16
C ASP A 150 -14.48 -2.91 2.34
N GLY A 151 -13.20 -2.63 2.08
CA GLY A 151 -12.18 -2.36 3.09
C GLY A 151 -11.54 -3.62 3.68
N THR A 152 -11.93 -4.81 3.23
CA THR A 152 -11.28 -6.06 3.63
C THR A 152 -9.85 -6.09 3.10
N VAL A 153 -8.94 -6.60 3.92
CA VAL A 153 -7.51 -6.73 3.58
C VAL A 153 -7.06 -8.18 3.73
N GLN A 154 -6.39 -8.69 2.71
CA GLN A 154 -5.65 -9.95 2.79
C GLN A 154 -4.17 -9.71 2.66
N THR A 155 -3.37 -10.27 3.55
CA THR A 155 -1.93 -10.06 3.62
C THR A 155 -1.18 -11.35 3.30
N LEU A 156 -0.11 -11.23 2.53
CA LEU A 156 0.94 -12.24 2.44
C LEU A 156 2.29 -11.59 2.68
N THR A 157 3.03 -12.15 3.63
CA THR A 157 4.43 -11.82 3.90
C THR A 157 5.36 -12.64 3.01
N ARG A 158 6.63 -12.22 2.92
CA ARG A 158 7.63 -12.96 2.15
C ARG A 158 7.78 -14.41 2.59
N GLU A 159 7.72 -14.65 3.90
CA GLU A 159 7.84 -15.99 4.45
C GLU A 159 6.67 -16.89 4.00
N GLU A 160 5.45 -16.37 4.01
CA GLU A 160 4.27 -17.09 3.54
C GLU A 160 4.34 -17.37 2.03
N LEU A 161 4.81 -16.39 1.24
CA LEU A 161 5.03 -16.56 -0.19
C LEU A 161 6.10 -17.61 -0.50
N ASP A 162 7.23 -17.59 0.21
CA ASP A 162 8.31 -18.59 0.05
C ASP A 162 7.84 -20.00 0.44
N ARG A 163 6.81 -20.12 1.31
CA ARG A 163 6.14 -21.38 1.66
C ARG A 163 5.02 -21.77 0.69
N GLY A 164 4.77 -20.98 -0.37
CA GLY A 164 3.75 -21.26 -1.37
C GLY A 164 2.32 -20.95 -0.92
N GLN A 165 2.13 -20.11 0.10
CA GLN A 165 0.79 -19.64 0.48
C GLN A 165 0.19 -18.73 -0.58
N ASN A 166 -1.13 -18.68 -0.59
CA ASN A 166 -1.94 -17.96 -1.57
C ASN A 166 -3.03 -17.15 -0.87
N PHE A 167 -3.53 -16.12 -1.55
CA PHE A 167 -4.74 -15.40 -1.14
C PHE A 167 -5.96 -16.32 -1.21
N ARG A 168 -6.96 -16.06 -0.37
CA ARG A 168 -8.16 -16.89 -0.18
C ARG A 168 -9.41 -16.26 -0.76
#